data_AF-A0A959DIU2-F1
#
_entry.id   AF-A0A959DIU2-F1
#
_cell.length_a   1.000
_cell.length_b   1.000
_cell.length_c   1.000
_cell.angle_alpha   90.00
_cell.angle_beta   90.00
_cell.angle_gamma   90.00
#
_symmetry.space_group_name_H-M   'P 1'
#
loop_
_entity.id
_entity.type
_entity.pdbx_description
1 polymer ?
#
loop_
_entity_poly.entity_id
_entity_poly.type
_entity_poly.pdbx_seq_one_letter_code
_entity_poly.pdbx_strand_id
1 'polypeptide(L)'
;MKYKVCFFLWVLFLLPWGCSKEDLRTPDSAFETSCREPGPYQINLPAGKLPWPHHAPGLDEAGYQQLQDQLWIVNNFGQYQCGESPEECYFHDGLDIVLDNGTPIYVIESGTLKAIAGNGPYYWSVVVEDKDEPGWAWIYTHIIPEGELKTGDALSKGACLGTVSFQGLEHLHLTRAYLKEGGAWSRFSDWFAVSPDHNFIYTDDSPPLIEAPFYFFRNRSPEQFTRSDTTTVRGEVDIVVGMRDPGQYAHSKTSLYGDRLCVRSIEYEMFRQGEFLERRTAFDFSQMHFNRDNLASKVATVFKFHLDMNPGFETGDWNRFVSHYIITNSNGSGNLEPGEVGDWKNSWNTAAADEQGESLYPDGLYLIRVFAWDYAGNVSVAESTVLVDNN
;
A
#
# COMPACT_ATOMS: atom_id res chain seq x y z
N MET A 1 -52.82 -35.14 16.85
CA MET A 1 -51.95 -34.13 16.22
C MET A 1 -50.62 -34.78 15.90
N LYS A 2 -50.35 -35.07 14.63
CA LYS A 2 -49.09 -35.62 14.12
C LYS A 2 -48.63 -34.68 13.02
N TYR A 3 -47.48 -34.03 13.20
CA TYR A 3 -46.90 -33.16 12.20
C TYR A 3 -46.21 -34.00 11.12
N LYS A 4 -46.57 -33.75 9.86
CA LYS A 4 -45.90 -34.27 8.67
C LYS A 4 -44.64 -33.44 8.44
N VAL A 5 -43.50 -34.10 8.38
CA VAL A 5 -42.24 -33.54 7.89
C VAL A 5 -42.28 -33.65 6.36
N CYS A 6 -42.24 -32.51 5.66
CA CYS A 6 -42.05 -32.47 4.21
C CYS A 6 -40.55 -32.57 3.92
N PHE A 7 -40.16 -33.69 3.33
CA PHE A 7 -38.84 -33.89 2.73
C PHE A 7 -38.81 -33.17 1.38
N PHE A 8 -38.11 -32.05 1.30
CA PHE A 8 -37.81 -31.40 0.03
C PHE A 8 -36.56 -32.05 -0.56
N LEU A 9 -36.74 -32.85 -1.61
CA LEU A 9 -35.65 -33.40 -2.42
C LEU A 9 -34.97 -32.24 -3.16
N TRP A 10 -33.75 -31.91 -2.78
CA TRP A 10 -32.83 -31.16 -3.63
C TRP A 10 -32.19 -32.13 -4.63
N VAL A 11 -32.53 -31.95 -5.90
CA VAL A 11 -31.87 -32.61 -7.03
C VAL A 11 -30.51 -31.94 -7.21
N LEU A 12 -29.43 -32.68 -6.93
CA LEU A 12 -28.07 -32.31 -7.30
C LEU A 12 -27.98 -32.20 -8.83
N PHE A 13 -27.88 -30.98 -9.34
CA PHE A 13 -27.21 -30.72 -10.61
C PHE A 13 -25.72 -30.56 -10.32
N LEU A 14 -24.97 -31.65 -10.48
CA LEU A 14 -23.52 -31.62 -10.65
C LEU A 14 -23.21 -31.06 -12.05
N LEU A 15 -23.20 -29.73 -12.17
CA LEU A 15 -22.49 -29.07 -13.25
C LEU A 15 -21.05 -28.88 -12.78
N PRO A 16 -20.04 -29.44 -13.48
CA PRO A 16 -18.67 -29.11 -13.20
C PRO A 16 -18.47 -27.65 -13.62
N TRP A 17 -18.47 -26.74 -12.67
CA TRP A 17 -17.78 -25.47 -12.84
C TRP A 17 -16.30 -25.79 -12.90
N GLY A 18 -15.84 -26.17 -14.08
CA GLY A 18 -14.44 -26.06 -14.40
C GLY A 18 -14.10 -24.58 -14.26
N CYS A 19 -13.41 -24.22 -13.18
CA CYS A 19 -12.34 -23.25 -13.34
C CYS A 19 -11.48 -23.81 -14.45
N SER A 20 -11.67 -23.33 -15.69
CA SER A 20 -10.63 -23.47 -16.69
C SER A 20 -9.42 -22.83 -16.05
N LYS A 21 -8.46 -23.66 -15.62
CA LYS A 21 -7.08 -23.19 -15.55
C LYS A 21 -6.87 -22.53 -16.90
N GLU A 22 -6.73 -21.21 -16.91
CA GLU A 22 -6.29 -20.53 -18.12
C GLU A 22 -5.09 -21.32 -18.60
N ASP A 23 -5.21 -21.89 -19.81
CA ASP A 23 -4.09 -22.54 -20.44
C ASP A 23 -2.96 -21.52 -20.39
N LEU A 24 -1.89 -21.87 -19.65
CA LEU A 24 -0.65 -21.12 -19.63
C LEU A 24 -0.27 -20.97 -21.10
N ARG A 25 -0.59 -19.81 -21.68
CA ARG A 25 -0.10 -19.48 -23.01
C ARG A 25 1.41 -19.52 -22.84
N THR A 26 2.03 -20.57 -23.37
CA THR A 26 3.44 -20.55 -23.66
C THR A 26 3.64 -19.28 -24.47
N PRO A 27 4.41 -18.30 -23.97
CA PRO A 27 4.55 -17.02 -24.64
C PRO A 27 4.91 -17.31 -26.08
N ASP A 28 4.12 -16.77 -27.01
CA ASP A 28 4.36 -16.93 -28.44
C ASP A 28 5.82 -16.55 -28.71
N SER A 29 6.56 -17.50 -29.28
CA SER A 29 8.02 -17.54 -29.29
C SER A 29 8.67 -16.54 -30.25
N ALA A 30 8.28 -15.26 -30.23
CA ALA A 30 8.76 -14.29 -31.22
C ALA A 30 8.79 -12.82 -30.77
N PHE A 31 8.87 -12.52 -29.47
CA PHE A 31 9.46 -11.24 -29.07
C PHE A 31 10.98 -11.46 -28.95
N GLU A 32 11.75 -10.94 -29.90
CA GLU A 32 13.18 -10.66 -29.71
C GLU A 32 13.29 -9.52 -28.66
N THR A 33 12.96 -9.82 -27.41
CA THR A 33 13.18 -8.96 -26.24
C THR A 33 14.63 -9.07 -25.79
N SER A 34 15.58 -8.96 -26.72
CA SER A 34 16.97 -8.79 -26.31
C SER A 34 17.16 -7.37 -25.83
N CYS A 35 17.44 -7.21 -24.54
CA CYS A 35 17.96 -5.96 -24.00
C CYS A 35 19.13 -5.47 -24.86
N ARG A 36 18.95 -4.34 -25.53
CA ARG A 36 20.04 -3.71 -26.30
C ARG A 36 21.07 -3.12 -25.33
N GLU A 37 22.33 -3.10 -25.76
CA GLU A 37 23.42 -2.45 -25.02
C GLU A 37 23.05 -1.00 -24.65
N PRO A 38 23.26 -0.59 -23.39
CA PRO A 38 22.77 0.69 -22.91
C PRO A 38 23.57 1.85 -23.51
N GLY A 39 22.86 2.75 -24.19
CA GLY A 39 23.32 4.13 -24.43
C GLY A 39 23.07 5.02 -23.20
N PRO A 40 23.52 6.29 -23.23
CA PRO A 40 23.14 7.25 -22.18
C PRO A 40 21.64 7.56 -22.25
N TYR A 41 21.04 7.88 -21.09
CA TYR A 41 19.69 8.44 -21.04
C TYR A 41 19.64 9.73 -21.88
N GLN A 42 18.69 9.80 -22.82
CA GLN A 42 18.51 11.00 -23.65
C GLN A 42 17.66 12.08 -22.94
N ILE A 43 16.88 11.68 -21.93
CA ILE A 43 15.99 12.56 -21.18
C ILE A 43 16.68 13.10 -19.93
N ASN A 44 16.66 14.43 -19.78
CA ASN A 44 17.12 15.09 -18.56
C ASN A 44 15.96 15.22 -17.58
N LEU A 45 16.01 14.41 -16.52
CA LEU A 45 15.02 14.50 -15.44
C LEU A 45 15.35 15.67 -14.49
N PRO A 46 14.35 16.25 -13.80
CA PRO A 46 14.58 17.21 -12.74
C PRO A 46 15.51 16.65 -11.65
N ALA A 47 16.20 17.54 -10.94
CA ALA A 47 17.10 17.15 -9.86
C ALA A 47 16.37 16.31 -8.80
N GLY A 48 17.01 15.24 -8.34
CA GLY A 48 16.44 14.31 -7.35
C GLY A 48 15.40 13.33 -7.91
N LYS A 49 15.12 13.37 -9.22
CA LYS A 49 14.21 12.41 -9.88
C LYS A 49 14.98 11.36 -10.67
N LEU A 50 14.42 10.16 -10.68
CA LEU A 50 15.00 8.96 -11.26
C LEU A 50 14.17 8.48 -12.46
N PRO A 51 14.81 7.80 -13.44
CA PRO A 51 14.07 7.17 -14.54
C PRO A 51 13.23 6.03 -14.00
N TRP A 52 12.06 5.80 -14.59
CA TRP A 52 11.29 4.59 -14.33
C TRP A 52 12.10 3.34 -14.72
N PRO A 53 11.90 2.19 -14.05
CA PRO A 53 12.65 0.97 -14.33
C PRO A 53 12.43 0.41 -15.74
N HIS A 54 11.33 0.75 -16.42
CA HIS A 54 11.07 0.37 -17.81
C HIS A 54 11.41 1.50 -18.82
N HIS A 55 12.00 2.60 -18.35
CA HIS A 55 12.50 3.68 -19.20
C HIS A 55 13.83 3.27 -19.83
N ALA A 56 13.78 2.86 -21.10
CA ALA A 56 14.97 2.55 -21.88
C ALA A 56 15.86 3.79 -22.04
N PRO A 57 17.20 3.70 -21.88
CA PRO A 57 18.07 4.86 -21.98
C PRO A 57 18.01 5.61 -23.33
N GLY A 58 17.79 4.88 -24.41
CA GLY A 58 17.68 5.46 -25.75
C GLY A 58 16.32 6.07 -26.10
N LEU A 59 15.38 6.15 -25.15
CA LEU A 59 14.05 6.70 -25.38
C LEU A 59 14.14 8.21 -25.61
N ASP A 60 13.47 8.71 -26.65
CA ASP A 60 13.36 10.14 -26.93
C ASP A 60 12.22 10.79 -26.14
N GLU A 61 12.08 12.11 -26.24
CA GLU A 61 11.09 12.88 -25.46
C GLU A 61 9.65 12.42 -25.72
N ALA A 62 9.33 12.10 -26.98
CA ALA A 62 8.01 11.64 -27.36
C ALA A 62 7.72 10.25 -26.78
N GLY A 63 8.70 9.34 -26.82
CA GLY A 63 8.60 8.03 -26.20
C GLY A 63 8.49 8.11 -24.67
N TYR A 64 9.22 9.04 -24.04
CA TYR A 64 9.14 9.25 -22.60
C TYR A 64 7.79 9.83 -22.18
N GLN A 65 7.25 10.78 -22.94
CA GLN A 65 5.90 11.28 -22.71
C GLN A 65 4.85 10.17 -22.87
N GLN A 66 4.99 9.30 -23.89
CA GLN A 66 4.11 8.16 -24.06
C GLN A 66 4.19 7.19 -22.87
N LEU A 67 5.39 6.94 -22.35
CA LEU A 67 5.61 6.13 -21.14
C LEU A 67 4.87 6.74 -19.95
N GLN A 68 5.02 8.05 -19.73
CA GLN A 68 4.33 8.79 -18.67
C GLN A 68 2.81 8.72 -18.82
N ASP A 69 2.31 8.95 -20.03
CA ASP A 69 0.88 8.90 -20.31
C ASP A 69 0.32 7.50 -20.05
N GLN A 70 1.10 6.44 -20.30
CA GLN A 70 0.70 5.04 -20.14
C GLN A 70 1.00 4.46 -18.76
N LEU A 71 1.63 5.22 -17.87
CA LEU A 71 1.99 4.76 -16.54
C LEU A 71 0.74 4.30 -15.79
N TRP A 72 0.81 3.08 -15.25
CA TRP A 72 -0.23 2.52 -14.41
C TRP A 72 0.41 1.87 -13.18
N ILE A 73 0.17 2.46 -12.01
CA ILE A 73 0.60 1.92 -10.71
C ILE A 73 -0.64 1.36 -10.03
N VAL A 74 -0.64 0.06 -9.79
CA VAL A 74 -1.81 -0.59 -9.20
C VAL A 74 -1.74 -0.69 -7.68
N ASN A 75 -0.52 -0.71 -7.15
CA ASN A 75 -0.24 -0.67 -5.73
C ASN A 75 0.94 0.25 -5.40
N ASN A 76 0.90 0.94 -4.26
CA ASN A 76 2.00 1.77 -3.77
C ASN A 76 2.39 1.44 -2.33
N PHE A 77 3.42 2.11 -1.83
CA PHE A 77 4.00 1.83 -0.53
C PHE A 77 3.01 2.14 0.61
N GLY A 78 2.88 1.20 1.55
CA GLY A 78 1.98 1.34 2.70
C GLY A 78 0.54 0.96 2.42
N GLN A 79 0.20 0.57 1.19
CA GLN A 79 -1.15 0.14 0.88
C GLN A 79 -1.52 -1.12 1.64
N TYR A 80 -2.75 -1.15 2.15
CA TYR A 80 -3.33 -2.30 2.82
C TYR A 80 -3.54 -3.45 1.81
N GLN A 81 -2.99 -4.62 2.13
CA GLN A 81 -3.27 -5.87 1.44
C GLN A 81 -3.68 -6.90 2.50
N CYS A 82 -4.67 -7.73 2.20
CA CYS A 82 -5.07 -8.79 3.12
C CYS A 82 -5.78 -9.93 2.39
N GLY A 83 -5.73 -11.13 2.95
CA GLY A 83 -6.53 -12.27 2.52
C GLY A 83 -7.81 -12.39 3.36
N GLU A 84 -8.18 -13.61 3.76
CA GLU A 84 -9.44 -13.88 4.45
C GLU A 84 -9.34 -13.76 5.98
N SER A 85 -8.13 -13.61 6.51
CA SER A 85 -7.87 -13.53 7.95
C SER A 85 -6.99 -12.31 8.31
N PRO A 86 -7.16 -11.73 9.51
CA PRO A 86 -6.31 -10.62 9.96
C PRO A 86 -4.80 -10.92 9.95
N GLU A 87 -4.42 -12.19 10.17
CA GLU A 87 -3.03 -12.65 10.18
C GLU A 87 -2.37 -12.63 8.80
N GLU A 88 -3.18 -12.62 7.73
CA GLU A 88 -2.73 -12.51 6.34
C GLU A 88 -2.56 -11.06 5.88
N CYS A 89 -2.89 -10.07 6.73
CA CYS A 89 -2.77 -8.68 6.34
C CYS A 89 -1.32 -8.19 6.38
N TYR A 90 -0.92 -7.40 5.39
CA TYR A 90 0.42 -6.81 5.29
C TYR A 90 0.37 -5.43 4.62
N PHE A 91 1.42 -4.63 4.84
CA PHE A 91 1.67 -3.42 4.04
C PHE A 91 2.34 -3.83 2.74
N HIS A 92 1.85 -3.29 1.64
CA HIS A 92 2.59 -3.33 0.38
C HIS A 92 3.92 -2.54 0.54
N ASP A 93 5.05 -3.19 0.26
CA ASP A 93 6.40 -2.68 0.55
C ASP A 93 7.09 -2.03 -0.66
N GLY A 94 6.35 -1.72 -1.73
CA GLY A 94 6.93 -1.11 -2.94
C GLY A 94 5.91 -0.43 -3.85
N LEU A 95 6.26 -0.29 -5.13
CA LEU A 95 5.37 0.12 -6.22
C LEU A 95 5.14 -1.04 -7.16
N ASP A 96 3.88 -1.34 -7.45
CA ASP A 96 3.51 -2.29 -8.50
C ASP A 96 3.15 -1.52 -9.77
N ILE A 97 4.08 -1.50 -10.72
CA ILE A 97 3.91 -0.86 -12.01
C ILE A 97 3.42 -1.91 -12.99
N VAL A 98 2.19 -1.77 -13.47
CA VAL A 98 1.59 -2.72 -14.40
C VAL A 98 2.30 -2.62 -15.75
N LEU A 99 2.86 -3.75 -16.18
CA LEU A 99 3.71 -3.86 -17.35
C LEU A 99 3.52 -5.25 -17.94
N ASP A 100 3.43 -5.34 -19.26
CA ASP A 100 3.29 -6.63 -19.93
C ASP A 100 4.51 -7.52 -19.64
N ASN A 101 4.28 -8.83 -19.52
CA ASN A 101 5.33 -9.84 -19.44
C ASN A 101 6.27 -9.71 -20.65
N GLY A 102 7.58 -9.79 -20.41
CA GLY A 102 8.61 -9.53 -21.41
C GLY A 102 9.07 -8.07 -21.50
N THR A 103 8.42 -7.13 -20.80
CA THR A 103 8.88 -5.73 -20.75
C THR A 103 10.29 -5.65 -20.16
N PRO A 104 11.28 -5.05 -20.87
CA PRO A 104 12.64 -4.89 -20.36
C PRO A 104 12.71 -3.96 -19.15
N ILE A 105 13.47 -4.38 -18.14
CA ILE A 105 13.72 -3.65 -16.90
C ILE A 105 15.19 -3.26 -16.81
N TYR A 106 15.44 -2.02 -16.42
CA TYR A 106 16.75 -1.39 -16.38
C TYR A 106 17.10 -0.91 -14.98
N VAL A 107 18.41 -0.87 -14.72
CA VAL A 107 19.00 -0.33 -13.49
C VAL A 107 18.70 1.17 -13.37
N ILE A 108 17.95 1.57 -12.34
CA ILE A 108 17.56 2.96 -12.10
C ILE A 108 18.78 3.83 -11.73
N GLU A 109 19.69 3.29 -10.93
CA GLU A 109 20.93 3.94 -10.49
C GLU A 109 22.11 2.96 -10.47
N SER A 110 23.30 3.48 -10.78
CA SER A 110 24.49 2.62 -10.84
C SER A 110 24.79 2.01 -9.47
N GLY A 111 25.22 0.76 -9.45
CA GLY A 111 25.35 0.01 -8.21
C GLY A 111 26.07 -1.31 -8.36
N THR A 112 25.98 -2.12 -7.31
CA THR A 112 26.51 -3.48 -7.30
C THR A 112 25.36 -4.47 -7.14
N LEU A 113 25.32 -5.50 -7.98
CA LEU A 113 24.35 -6.59 -7.85
C LEU A 113 24.64 -7.39 -6.58
N LYS A 114 23.76 -7.34 -5.58
CA LYS A 114 23.97 -7.99 -4.27
C LYS A 114 23.30 -9.34 -4.14
N ALA A 115 22.15 -9.50 -4.77
CA ALA A 115 21.40 -10.75 -4.69
C ALA A 115 20.54 -10.94 -5.94
N ILE A 116 20.42 -12.21 -6.33
CA ILE A 116 19.33 -12.71 -7.15
C ILE A 116 18.64 -13.74 -6.27
N ALA A 117 17.42 -13.45 -5.85
CA ALA A 117 16.65 -14.29 -4.92
C ALA A 117 15.32 -14.65 -5.57
N GLY A 118 14.81 -15.86 -5.34
CA GLY A 118 13.50 -16.22 -5.86
C GLY A 118 13.10 -17.63 -5.46
N ASN A 119 11.79 -17.84 -5.30
CA ASN A 119 11.22 -19.12 -4.88
C ASN A 119 10.39 -19.79 -5.99
N GLY A 120 10.51 -19.31 -7.23
CA GLY A 120 9.77 -19.84 -8.37
C GLY A 120 9.96 -19.00 -9.64
N PRO A 121 9.43 -19.46 -10.79
CA PRO A 121 9.66 -18.83 -12.10
C PRO A 121 9.12 -17.40 -12.23
N TYR A 122 8.19 -16.99 -11.35
CA TYR A 122 7.49 -15.69 -11.39
C TYR A 122 7.82 -14.77 -10.20
N TYR A 123 8.74 -15.18 -9.32
CA TYR A 123 9.01 -14.51 -8.03
C TYR A 123 10.50 -14.27 -7.82
N TRP A 124 11.21 -14.00 -8.91
CA TRP A 124 12.60 -13.59 -8.85
C TRP A 124 12.69 -12.10 -8.51
N SER A 125 13.64 -11.79 -7.65
CA SER A 125 14.01 -10.48 -7.17
C SER A 125 15.50 -10.26 -7.45
N VAL A 126 15.82 -9.13 -8.07
CA VAL A 126 17.20 -8.66 -8.29
C VAL A 126 17.44 -7.47 -7.36
N VAL A 127 18.53 -7.50 -6.59
CA VAL A 127 18.88 -6.43 -5.63
C VAL A 127 20.13 -5.71 -6.09
N VAL A 128 20.01 -4.43 -6.38
CA VAL A 128 21.14 -3.57 -6.78
C VAL A 128 21.37 -2.54 -5.67
N GLU A 129 22.48 -2.68 -4.95
CA GLU A 129 22.90 -1.73 -3.92
C GLU A 129 23.55 -0.51 -4.56
N ASP A 130 23.17 0.67 -4.08
CA ASP A 130 23.58 1.93 -4.68
C ASP A 130 25.09 2.11 -4.56
N LYS A 131 25.71 2.59 -5.64
CA LYS A 131 27.14 2.86 -5.68
C LYS A 131 27.56 3.92 -4.66
N ASP A 132 26.75 4.97 -4.54
CA ASP A 132 27.09 6.17 -3.78
C ASP A 132 26.51 6.15 -2.35
N GLU A 133 25.67 5.16 -2.02
CA GLU A 133 25.08 4.99 -0.69
C GLU A 133 25.03 3.49 -0.27
N PRO A 134 26.17 2.88 0.09
CA PRO A 134 26.21 1.48 0.51
C PRO A 134 25.26 1.19 1.67
N GLY A 135 24.59 0.03 1.61
CA GLY A 135 23.53 -0.31 2.55
C GLY A 135 22.13 0.11 2.09
N TRP A 136 22.01 0.89 1.02
CA TRP A 136 20.74 1.15 0.34
C TRP A 136 20.67 0.45 -1.02
N ALA A 137 19.48 0.03 -1.42
CA ALA A 137 19.28 -0.69 -2.67
C ALA A 137 17.93 -0.43 -3.33
N TRP A 138 17.88 -0.72 -4.62
CA TRP A 138 16.66 -0.96 -5.37
C TRP A 138 16.45 -2.47 -5.54
N ILE A 139 15.23 -2.94 -5.30
CA ILE A 139 14.85 -4.35 -5.44
C ILE A 139 13.79 -4.46 -6.54
N TYR A 140 14.08 -5.26 -7.55
CA TYR A 140 13.25 -5.45 -8.75
C TYR A 140 12.66 -6.86 -8.69
N THR A 141 11.38 -7.00 -8.39
CA THR A 141 10.69 -8.29 -8.19
C THR A 141 9.71 -8.55 -9.33
N HIS A 142 9.46 -9.84 -9.60
CA HIS A 142 8.68 -10.33 -10.75
C HIS A 142 9.38 -10.11 -12.10
N ILE A 143 10.71 -10.32 -12.12
CA ILE A 143 11.49 -10.26 -13.36
C ILE A 143 12.28 -11.54 -13.59
N ILE A 144 12.43 -12.00 -14.84
CA ILE A 144 13.43 -13.00 -15.21
C ILE A 144 14.76 -12.26 -15.39
N PRO A 145 15.78 -12.53 -14.55
CA PRO A 145 17.07 -11.86 -14.68
C PRO A 145 17.76 -12.25 -15.99
N GLU A 146 18.55 -11.34 -16.55
CA GLU A 146 19.45 -11.65 -17.66
C GLU A 146 20.44 -12.76 -17.25
N GLY A 147 20.62 -13.75 -18.13
CA GLY A 147 21.32 -15.01 -17.80
C GLY A 147 22.81 -14.87 -17.46
N GLU A 148 23.42 -13.72 -17.76
CA GLU A 148 24.84 -13.46 -17.50
C GLU A 148 25.10 -12.75 -16.16
N LEU A 149 24.06 -12.23 -15.50
CA LEU A 149 24.18 -11.45 -14.26
C LEU A 149 24.65 -12.30 -13.08
N LYS A 150 25.60 -11.77 -12.31
CA LYS A 150 26.17 -12.43 -11.12
C LYS A 150 26.29 -11.46 -9.95
N THR A 151 26.03 -11.96 -8.75
CA THR A 151 26.31 -11.22 -7.52
C THR A 151 27.76 -10.73 -7.51
N GLY A 152 27.95 -9.45 -7.25
CA GLY A 152 29.22 -8.74 -7.28
C GLY A 152 29.44 -7.92 -8.55
N ASP A 153 28.63 -8.10 -9.60
CA ASP A 153 28.74 -7.31 -10.83
C ASP A 153 28.46 -5.84 -10.54
N ALA A 154 29.32 -4.97 -11.08
CA ALA A 154 29.09 -3.54 -11.12
C ALA A 154 28.17 -3.21 -12.29
N LEU A 155 27.01 -2.65 -12.00
CA LEU A 155 26.00 -2.31 -13.00
C LEU A 155 25.93 -0.80 -13.17
N SER A 156 25.90 -0.35 -14.42
CA SER A 156 25.70 1.06 -14.74
C SER A 156 24.21 1.39 -14.79
N LYS A 157 23.85 2.61 -14.43
CA LYS A 157 22.50 3.16 -14.67
C LYS A 157 22.10 2.94 -16.13
N GLY A 158 20.90 2.40 -16.34
CA GLY A 158 20.37 2.05 -17.65
C GLY A 158 20.78 0.67 -18.17
N ALA A 159 21.67 -0.06 -17.48
CA ALA A 159 21.96 -1.45 -17.84
C ALA A 159 20.70 -2.31 -17.69
N CYS A 160 20.50 -3.27 -18.59
CA CYS A 160 19.36 -4.18 -18.47
C CYS A 160 19.57 -5.19 -17.33
N LEU A 161 18.51 -5.40 -16.57
CA LEU A 161 18.42 -6.38 -15.50
C LEU A 161 17.69 -7.65 -15.91
N GLY A 162 16.74 -7.56 -16.84
CA GLY A 162 15.88 -8.66 -17.22
C GLY A 162 14.56 -8.18 -17.79
N THR A 163 13.55 -9.03 -17.71
CA THR A 163 12.21 -8.75 -18.23
C THR A 163 11.12 -9.12 -17.24
N VAL A 164 9.98 -8.41 -17.26
CA VAL A 164 8.82 -8.72 -16.40
C VAL A 164 8.33 -10.14 -16.63
N SER A 165 8.01 -10.85 -15.55
CA SER A 165 7.49 -12.21 -15.54
C SER A 165 6.68 -12.46 -14.27
N PHE A 166 5.35 -12.38 -14.40
CA PHE A 166 4.41 -12.64 -13.33
C PHE A 166 3.21 -13.46 -13.80
N GLN A 167 2.64 -14.26 -12.89
CA GLN A 167 1.38 -14.95 -13.10
C GLN A 167 0.26 -14.21 -12.38
N GLY A 168 -0.60 -13.52 -13.14
CA GLY A 168 -1.68 -12.69 -12.62
C GLY A 168 -1.78 -11.41 -13.45
N LEU A 169 -2.08 -10.28 -12.79
CA LEU A 169 -1.90 -8.97 -13.41
C LEU A 169 -0.41 -8.71 -13.56
N GLU A 170 0.09 -8.72 -14.79
CA GLU A 170 1.52 -8.58 -15.10
C GLU A 170 2.05 -7.22 -14.62
N HIS A 171 3.10 -7.23 -13.79
CA HIS A 171 3.66 -6.00 -13.21
C HIS A 171 5.11 -6.22 -12.76
N LEU A 172 5.82 -5.11 -12.57
CA LEU A 172 7.06 -5.06 -11.79
C LEU A 172 6.71 -4.60 -10.37
N HIS A 173 7.18 -5.34 -9.36
CA HIS A 173 7.19 -4.86 -7.97
C HIS A 173 8.55 -4.24 -7.67
N LEU A 174 8.58 -2.93 -7.43
CA LEU A 174 9.79 -2.14 -7.19
C LEU A 174 9.84 -1.66 -5.74
N THR A 175 10.87 -2.07 -5.00
CA THR A 175 11.09 -1.66 -3.61
C THR A 175 12.33 -0.77 -3.51
N ARG A 176 12.22 0.29 -2.70
CA ARG A 176 13.38 1.03 -2.17
C ARG A 176 13.62 0.55 -0.74
N ALA A 177 14.85 0.13 -0.41
CA ALA A 177 15.13 -0.40 0.91
C ALA A 177 16.55 -0.08 1.40
N TYR A 178 16.74 -0.17 2.73
CA TYR A 178 18.05 -0.18 3.36
C TYR A 178 18.25 -1.40 4.24
N LEU A 179 19.50 -1.84 4.35
CA LEU A 179 19.88 -3.04 5.08
C LEU A 179 20.00 -2.75 6.58
N LYS A 180 19.45 -3.65 7.39
CA LYS A 180 19.68 -3.67 8.84
C LYS A 180 21.15 -3.94 9.12
N GLU A 181 21.68 -3.38 10.20
CA GLU A 181 23.03 -3.69 10.67
C GLU A 181 23.24 -5.21 10.83
N GLY A 182 24.29 -5.73 10.19
CA GLY A 182 24.61 -7.17 10.19
C GLY A 182 23.67 -8.05 9.35
N GLY A 183 22.73 -7.43 8.62
CA GLY A 183 21.78 -8.12 7.75
C GLY A 183 22.38 -8.65 6.45
N ALA A 184 21.58 -9.38 5.68
CA ALA A 184 21.91 -9.80 4.33
C ALA A 184 20.80 -9.50 3.32
N TRP A 185 21.16 -8.94 2.16
CA TRP A 185 20.21 -8.64 1.06
C TRP A 185 19.43 -9.85 0.54
N SER A 186 19.93 -11.07 0.75
CA SER A 186 19.23 -12.30 0.40
C SER A 186 18.14 -12.73 1.39
N ARG A 187 17.94 -11.99 2.48
CA ARG A 187 16.94 -12.27 3.50
C ARG A 187 15.99 -11.09 3.64
N PHE A 188 14.73 -11.28 3.25
CA PHE A 188 13.73 -10.22 3.27
C PHE A 188 13.40 -9.65 4.67
N SER A 189 13.74 -10.36 5.75
CA SER A 189 13.63 -9.87 7.13
C SER A 189 14.74 -8.90 7.53
N ASP A 190 15.84 -8.83 6.76
CA ASP A 190 17.07 -8.14 7.15
C ASP A 190 17.16 -6.72 6.55
N TRP A 191 16.11 -6.25 5.90
CA TRP A 191 16.05 -4.88 5.37
C TRP A 191 14.71 -4.21 5.70
N PHE A 192 14.70 -2.89 5.57
CA PHE A 192 13.54 -2.04 5.75
C PHE A 192 13.20 -1.38 4.41
N ALA A 193 11.99 -1.60 3.92
CA ALA A 193 11.43 -0.84 2.80
C ALA A 193 11.00 0.56 3.26
N VAL A 194 11.17 1.51 2.37
CA VAL A 194 10.70 2.89 2.51
C VAL A 194 9.93 3.29 1.24
N SER A 195 9.16 4.36 1.31
CA SER A 195 8.41 4.86 0.14
C SER A 195 9.35 5.19 -1.03
N PRO A 196 9.17 4.54 -2.20
CA PRO A 196 9.90 4.87 -3.41
C PRO A 196 9.24 6.03 -4.20
N ASP A 197 7.97 6.34 -3.94
CA ASP A 197 7.10 7.23 -4.74
C ASP A 197 7.75 8.58 -5.06
N HIS A 198 8.41 9.20 -4.08
CA HIS A 198 9.01 10.53 -4.23
C HIS A 198 10.19 10.57 -5.21
N ASN A 199 10.76 9.43 -5.60
CA ASN A 199 11.89 9.36 -6.52
C ASN A 199 11.47 9.51 -8.00
N PHE A 200 10.19 9.33 -8.31
CA PHE A 200 9.72 9.34 -9.69
C PHE A 200 8.89 10.58 -10.01
N ILE A 201 8.70 10.81 -11.30
CA ILE A 201 7.84 11.86 -11.85
C ILE A 201 6.60 11.17 -12.37
N TYR A 202 5.45 11.67 -11.93
CA TYR A 202 4.15 11.37 -12.48
C TYR A 202 3.26 12.60 -12.25
N THR A 203 2.24 12.74 -13.09
CA THR A 203 1.23 13.78 -12.91
C THR A 203 0.11 13.24 -12.05
N ASP A 204 -0.33 14.04 -11.09
CA ASP A 204 -1.54 13.77 -10.36
C ASP A 204 -2.17 15.07 -9.89
N ASP A 205 -3.43 15.28 -10.27
CA ASP A 205 -4.25 16.42 -9.87
C ASP A 205 -5.48 16.00 -9.06
N SER A 206 -5.60 14.69 -8.79
CA SER A 206 -6.77 14.10 -8.17
C SER A 206 -6.49 13.92 -6.68
N PRO A 207 -7.13 14.69 -5.79
CA PRO A 207 -6.89 14.54 -4.37
C PRO A 207 -7.42 13.18 -3.86
N PRO A 208 -6.92 12.70 -2.72
CA PRO A 208 -7.46 11.52 -2.06
C PRO A 208 -8.98 11.58 -1.87
N LEU A 209 -9.64 10.43 -1.85
CA LEU A 209 -11.05 10.32 -1.46
C LEU A 209 -11.15 9.93 0.00
N ILE A 210 -12.00 10.64 0.75
CA ILE A 210 -12.31 10.34 2.15
C ILE A 210 -13.80 10.06 2.25
N GLU A 211 -14.16 8.88 2.73
CA GLU A 211 -15.54 8.47 2.94
C GLU A 211 -16.10 9.04 4.24
N ALA A 212 -17.30 9.59 4.13
CA ALA A 212 -18.10 10.02 5.26
C ALA A 212 -19.45 9.28 5.23
N PRO A 213 -20.03 8.97 6.40
CA PRO A 213 -19.53 9.33 7.73
C PRO A 213 -18.39 8.41 8.22
N PHE A 214 -17.65 8.87 9.24
CA PHE A 214 -16.61 8.05 9.89
C PHE A 214 -17.24 6.95 10.75
N TYR A 215 -16.45 5.90 11.00
CA TYR A 215 -16.81 4.76 11.83
C TYR A 215 -16.10 4.85 13.18
N PHE A 216 -16.72 4.28 14.21
CA PHE A 216 -16.17 4.26 15.56
C PHE A 216 -16.27 2.85 16.10
N PHE A 217 -15.15 2.30 16.54
CA PHE A 217 -15.06 0.95 17.09
C PHE A 217 -14.53 1.00 18.51
N ARG A 218 -14.86 0.00 19.32
CA ARG A 218 -14.09 -0.23 20.54
C ARG A 218 -12.66 -0.59 20.17
N ASN A 219 -11.69 -0.03 20.89
CA ASN A 219 -10.28 -0.28 20.65
C ASN A 219 -9.97 -1.79 20.52
N ARG A 220 -9.30 -2.19 19.43
CA ARG A 220 -8.91 -3.58 19.14
C ARG A 220 -10.07 -4.59 19.10
N SER A 221 -11.26 -4.15 18.74
CA SER A 221 -12.46 -4.99 18.67
C SER A 221 -13.18 -4.85 17.33
N PRO A 222 -13.81 -5.91 16.79
CA PRO A 222 -14.74 -5.78 15.67
C PRO A 222 -16.06 -5.09 16.08
N GLU A 223 -16.29 -4.81 17.37
CA GLU A 223 -17.51 -4.17 17.86
C GLU A 223 -17.55 -2.68 17.49
N GLN A 224 -18.32 -2.36 16.46
CA GLN A 224 -18.65 -1.00 16.08
C GLN A 224 -19.66 -0.38 17.07
N PHE A 225 -19.47 0.89 17.44
CA PHE A 225 -20.51 1.65 18.15
C PHE A 225 -21.72 1.86 17.23
N THR A 226 -22.91 1.55 17.73
CA THR A 226 -24.15 1.67 16.97
C THR A 226 -24.45 3.13 16.66
N ARG A 227 -24.86 3.39 15.41
CA ARG A 227 -25.34 4.70 14.96
C ARG A 227 -26.86 4.73 14.97
N SER A 228 -27.44 5.71 15.65
CA SER A 228 -28.83 6.16 15.39
C SER A 228 -28.77 7.39 14.47
N ASP A 229 -28.71 8.59 15.06
CA ASP A 229 -28.55 9.86 14.34
C ASP A 229 -27.09 10.35 14.41
N THR A 230 -26.48 10.23 15.59
CA THR A 230 -25.06 10.48 15.86
C THR A 230 -24.53 9.27 16.62
N THR A 231 -23.30 8.86 16.31
CA THR A 231 -22.67 7.76 17.05
C THR A 231 -22.33 8.23 18.46
N THR A 232 -22.76 7.49 19.48
CA THR A 232 -22.36 7.71 20.87
C THR A 232 -21.22 6.79 21.23
N VAL A 233 -20.12 7.34 21.73
CA VAL A 233 -18.89 6.60 22.06
C VAL A 233 -18.49 6.80 23.52
N ARG A 234 -17.75 5.83 24.06
CA ARG A 234 -17.18 5.88 25.42
C ARG A 234 -16.00 4.93 25.59
N GLY A 235 -15.09 5.26 26.51
CA GLY A 235 -13.91 4.46 26.83
C GLY A 235 -12.83 4.59 25.76
N GLU A 236 -12.13 3.49 25.46
CA GLU A 236 -11.12 3.45 24.39
C GLU A 236 -11.78 3.23 23.02
N VAL A 237 -11.57 4.18 22.10
CA VAL A 237 -12.24 4.27 20.81
C VAL A 237 -11.22 4.33 19.68
N ASP A 238 -11.42 3.48 18.68
CA ASP A 238 -10.79 3.57 17.37
C ASP A 238 -11.66 4.44 16.45
N ILE A 239 -11.13 5.58 15.98
CA ILE A 239 -11.77 6.34 14.90
C ILE A 239 -11.29 5.77 13.58
N VAL A 240 -12.22 5.25 12.77
CA VAL A 240 -11.92 4.55 11.52
C VAL A 240 -12.48 5.33 10.33
N VAL A 241 -11.62 5.61 9.36
CA VAL A 241 -11.95 6.44 8.20
C VAL A 241 -11.62 5.70 6.91
N GLY A 242 -12.61 5.51 6.05
CA GLY A 242 -12.41 4.97 4.72
C GLY A 242 -11.70 5.99 3.84
N MET A 243 -10.51 5.66 3.33
CA MET A 243 -9.77 6.51 2.41
C MET A 243 -9.14 5.69 1.29
N ARG A 244 -8.96 6.33 0.14
CA ARG A 244 -8.12 5.83 -0.95
C ARG A 244 -7.60 7.00 -1.77
N ASP A 245 -6.42 6.83 -2.34
CA ASP A 245 -5.90 7.74 -3.35
C ASP A 245 -6.30 7.23 -4.75
N PRO A 246 -7.16 7.96 -5.47
CA PRO A 246 -7.60 7.57 -6.78
C PRO A 246 -6.59 7.84 -7.90
N GLY A 247 -5.49 8.55 -7.60
CA GLY A 247 -4.52 9.23 -8.47
C GLY A 247 -4.56 8.94 -9.97
N GLN A 248 -4.24 9.92 -10.82
CA GLN A 248 -4.35 9.76 -12.29
C GLN A 248 -3.70 8.48 -12.86
N TYR A 249 -2.60 8.04 -12.24
CA TYR A 249 -1.81 6.87 -12.61
C TYR A 249 -2.28 5.57 -11.93
N ALA A 250 -3.26 5.62 -11.04
CA ALA A 250 -3.83 4.46 -10.35
C ALA A 250 -4.85 3.69 -11.20
N HIS A 251 -5.28 4.25 -12.33
CA HIS A 251 -6.41 3.74 -13.09
C HIS A 251 -6.00 2.82 -14.25
N SER A 252 -6.58 1.61 -14.28
CA SER A 252 -6.55 0.80 -15.50
C SER A 252 -7.26 1.53 -16.63
N LYS A 253 -6.59 1.69 -17.78
CA LYS A 253 -7.22 2.28 -18.97
C LYS A 253 -8.25 1.38 -19.66
N THR A 254 -8.29 0.11 -19.29
CA THR A 254 -9.06 -0.94 -20.00
C THR A 254 -10.04 -1.68 -19.10
N SER A 255 -9.94 -1.53 -17.78
CA SER A 255 -10.83 -2.14 -16.80
C SER A 255 -11.12 -1.16 -15.67
N LEU A 256 -11.93 -1.57 -14.69
CA LEU A 256 -12.12 -0.74 -13.50
C LEU A 256 -10.99 -0.89 -12.49
N TYR A 257 -10.20 -1.97 -12.55
CA TYR A 257 -9.21 -2.35 -11.53
C TYR A 257 -8.17 -1.25 -11.27
N GLY A 258 -7.78 -1.10 -10.00
CA GLY A 258 -6.92 -0.02 -9.52
C GLY A 258 -7.70 1.02 -8.72
N ASP A 259 -7.29 2.29 -8.81
CA ASP A 259 -7.97 3.43 -8.18
C ASP A 259 -8.11 3.22 -6.65
N ARG A 260 -7.02 2.77 -6.01
CA ARG A 260 -7.04 2.25 -4.63
C ARG A 260 -5.74 2.48 -3.86
N LEU A 261 -4.93 3.46 -4.29
CA LEU A 261 -3.61 3.67 -3.72
C LEU A 261 -3.71 4.12 -2.26
N CYS A 262 -2.65 3.86 -1.51
CA CYS A 262 -2.47 4.40 -0.18
C CYS A 262 -2.28 5.91 -0.26
N VAL A 263 -2.96 6.64 0.62
CA VAL A 263 -2.65 8.06 0.86
C VAL A 263 -1.24 8.19 1.45
N ARG A 264 -0.55 9.29 1.18
CA ARG A 264 0.79 9.55 1.72
C ARG A 264 0.74 9.86 3.20
N SER A 265 -0.14 10.76 3.64
CA SER A 265 -0.23 11.16 5.04
C SER A 265 -1.65 11.49 5.46
N ILE A 266 -1.90 11.36 6.76
CA ILE A 266 -3.20 11.57 7.40
C ILE A 266 -2.99 12.41 8.65
N GLU A 267 -3.76 13.48 8.77
CA GLU A 267 -3.87 14.28 9.99
C GLU A 267 -5.33 14.39 10.40
N TYR A 268 -5.57 14.65 11.68
CA TYR A 268 -6.91 14.98 12.15
C TYR A 268 -6.89 16.11 13.17
N GLU A 269 -8.00 16.83 13.23
CA GLU A 269 -8.30 17.85 14.22
C GLU A 269 -9.57 17.45 14.97
N MET A 270 -9.60 17.73 16.27
CA MET A 270 -10.76 17.48 17.12
C MET A 270 -11.24 18.80 17.72
N PHE A 271 -12.55 19.02 17.64
CA PHE A 271 -13.21 20.18 18.21
C PHE A 271 -14.35 19.74 19.12
N ARG A 272 -14.59 20.46 20.21
CA ARG A 272 -15.77 20.30 21.08
C ARG A 272 -16.57 21.58 21.08
N GLN A 273 -17.83 21.51 20.64
CA GLN A 273 -18.71 22.69 20.58
C GLN A 273 -18.07 23.92 19.86
N GLY A 274 -17.20 23.66 18.88
CA GLY A 274 -16.46 24.69 18.13
C GLY A 274 -15.13 25.12 18.73
N GLU A 275 -14.79 24.68 19.95
CA GLU A 275 -13.48 24.89 20.56
C GLU A 275 -12.49 23.85 20.03
N PHE A 276 -11.31 24.30 19.57
CA PHE A 276 -10.23 23.42 19.13
C PHE A 276 -9.60 22.72 20.34
N LEU A 277 -9.47 21.40 20.28
CA LEU A 277 -8.84 20.60 21.32
C LEU A 277 -7.43 20.19 20.92
N GLU A 278 -7.29 19.53 19.77
CA GLU A 278 -6.01 19.02 19.32
C GLU A 278 -5.95 18.84 17.80
N ARG A 279 -4.71 18.75 17.30
CA ARG A 279 -4.37 18.30 15.96
C ARG A 279 -3.26 17.25 16.09
N ARG A 280 -3.38 16.15 15.34
CA ARG A 280 -2.35 15.10 15.30
C ARG A 280 -2.07 14.62 13.90
N THR A 281 -0.82 14.26 13.64
CA THR A 281 -0.45 13.43 12.50
C THR A 281 -0.69 11.98 12.87
N ALA A 282 -1.72 11.38 12.28
CA ALA A 282 -2.02 9.97 12.48
C ALA A 282 -0.89 9.14 11.87
N PHE A 283 -0.68 9.28 10.56
CA PHE A 283 0.30 8.50 9.82
C PHE A 283 0.92 9.34 8.70
N ASP A 284 2.21 9.15 8.45
CA ASP A 284 2.96 9.67 7.30
C ASP A 284 3.78 8.54 6.71
N PHE A 285 3.25 7.91 5.66
CA PHE A 285 3.87 6.78 4.97
C PHE A 285 5.19 7.18 4.28
N SER A 286 5.45 8.47 4.05
CA SER A 286 6.75 8.92 3.55
C SER A 286 7.86 8.86 4.61
N GLN A 287 7.50 8.68 5.88
CA GLN A 287 8.42 8.51 7.00
C GLN A 287 8.41 7.09 7.58
N MET A 288 7.59 6.18 7.03
CA MET A 288 7.46 4.82 7.56
C MET A 288 8.48 3.86 6.97
N HIS A 289 8.95 2.95 7.83
CA HIS A 289 9.99 1.98 7.52
C HIS A 289 9.45 0.57 7.81
N PHE A 290 9.24 -0.23 6.76
CA PHE A 290 8.65 -1.57 6.89
C PHE A 290 9.71 -2.66 6.80
N ASN A 291 9.81 -3.48 7.84
CA ASN A 291 10.40 -4.80 7.72
C ASN A 291 9.31 -5.88 7.79
N ARG A 292 9.64 -7.10 7.36
CA ARG A 292 8.68 -8.20 7.36
C ARG A 292 8.33 -8.79 8.73
N ASP A 293 8.91 -8.25 9.81
CA ASP A 293 8.63 -8.69 11.17
C ASP A 293 7.30 -8.09 11.67
N ASN A 294 6.43 -8.94 12.21
CA ASN A 294 5.15 -8.56 12.84
C ASN A 294 4.22 -7.72 11.95
N LEU A 295 4.26 -7.93 10.62
CA LEU A 295 3.50 -7.14 9.64
C LEU A 295 2.01 -7.04 9.98
N ALA A 296 1.35 -8.17 10.25
CA ALA A 296 -0.08 -8.18 10.58
C ALA A 296 -0.42 -7.32 11.80
N SER A 297 0.43 -7.33 12.84
CA SER A 297 0.21 -6.49 14.03
C SER A 297 0.40 -5.01 13.73
N LYS A 298 1.39 -4.65 12.90
CA LYS A 298 1.59 -3.26 12.48
C LYS A 298 0.44 -2.78 11.59
N VAL A 299 -0.02 -3.63 10.67
CA VAL A 299 -1.19 -3.35 9.84
C VAL A 299 -2.43 -3.16 10.68
N ALA A 300 -2.69 -4.01 11.67
CA ALA A 300 -3.83 -3.87 12.58
C ALA A 300 -3.76 -2.60 13.47
N THR A 301 -2.62 -1.93 13.53
CA THR A 301 -2.49 -0.61 14.18
C THR A 301 -3.00 0.49 13.26
N VAL A 302 -2.70 0.40 11.96
CA VAL A 302 -3.02 1.44 10.97
C VAL A 302 -4.38 1.23 10.32
N PHE A 303 -4.80 -0.02 10.14
CA PHE A 303 -5.96 -0.41 9.34
C PHE A 303 -6.92 -1.29 10.12
N LYS A 304 -8.21 -1.04 9.92
CA LYS A 304 -9.29 -1.90 10.34
C LYS A 304 -9.43 -3.06 9.35
N PHE A 305 -9.62 -4.27 9.86
CA PHE A 305 -9.81 -5.45 9.03
C PHE A 305 -11.06 -5.30 8.15
N HIS A 306 -10.91 -5.48 6.84
CA HIS A 306 -11.96 -5.12 5.89
C HIS A 306 -13.25 -5.95 6.04
N LEU A 307 -13.18 -7.21 6.48
CA LEU A 307 -14.40 -8.00 6.73
C LEU A 307 -15.16 -7.54 7.99
N ASP A 308 -14.53 -6.79 8.90
CA ASP A 308 -15.26 -6.12 9.99
C ASP A 308 -16.14 -4.99 9.43
N MET A 309 -15.73 -4.38 8.33
CA MET A 309 -16.43 -3.28 7.65
C MET A 309 -17.48 -3.79 6.67
N ASN A 310 -17.14 -4.85 5.92
CA ASN A 310 -18.00 -5.47 4.93
C ASN A 310 -17.84 -7.01 4.97
N PRO A 311 -18.62 -7.72 5.82
CA PRO A 311 -18.54 -9.17 5.96
C PRO A 311 -18.88 -9.96 4.69
N GLY A 312 -19.51 -9.31 3.70
CA GLY A 312 -19.85 -9.91 2.41
C GLY A 312 -18.86 -9.59 1.29
N PHE A 313 -17.73 -8.94 1.61
CA PHE A 313 -16.70 -8.65 0.63
C PHE A 313 -16.07 -9.97 0.13
N GLU A 314 -16.11 -10.18 -1.18
CA GLU A 314 -15.46 -11.33 -1.81
C GLU A 314 -13.98 -11.02 -2.04
N THR A 315 -13.09 -11.82 -1.43
CA THR A 315 -11.65 -11.70 -1.58
C THR A 315 -11.28 -11.71 -3.07
N GLY A 316 -10.65 -10.63 -3.54
CA GLY A 316 -10.30 -10.46 -4.96
C GLY A 316 -10.98 -9.28 -5.64
N ASP A 317 -12.12 -8.79 -5.11
CA ASP A 317 -12.77 -7.56 -5.60
C ASP A 317 -12.11 -6.31 -5.02
N TRP A 318 -10.80 -6.18 -5.23
CA TRP A 318 -10.01 -5.05 -4.76
C TRP A 318 -10.21 -3.78 -5.57
N ASN A 319 -11.08 -3.82 -6.57
CA ASN A 319 -11.33 -2.72 -7.47
C ASN A 319 -11.92 -1.51 -6.71
N ARG A 320 -11.24 -0.35 -6.78
CA ARG A 320 -11.64 0.86 -6.03
C ARG A 320 -11.78 0.65 -4.53
N PHE A 321 -11.06 -0.34 -4.01
CA PHE A 321 -11.11 -0.69 -2.61
C PHE A 321 -10.72 0.51 -1.74
N VAL A 322 -11.53 0.78 -0.73
CA VAL A 322 -11.30 1.82 0.27
C VAL A 322 -10.66 1.17 1.49
N SER A 323 -9.45 1.62 1.82
CA SER A 323 -8.77 1.17 3.03
C SER A 323 -9.33 1.92 4.23
N HIS A 324 -9.54 1.21 5.33
CA HIS A 324 -10.18 1.77 6.53
C HIS A 324 -9.13 2.06 7.59
N TYR A 325 -8.66 3.30 7.65
CA TYR A 325 -7.54 3.71 8.51
C TYR A 325 -8.02 4.00 9.93
N ILE A 326 -7.31 3.49 10.94
CA ILE A 326 -7.54 3.76 12.36
C ILE A 326 -6.71 4.98 12.77
N ILE A 327 -7.28 6.18 12.64
CA ILE A 327 -6.51 7.44 12.74
C ILE A 327 -6.07 7.81 14.18
N THR A 328 -6.59 7.11 15.19
CA THR A 328 -6.28 7.35 16.61
C THR A 328 -5.15 6.50 17.15
N ASN A 329 -4.71 5.46 16.45
CA ASN A 329 -3.65 4.56 16.95
C ASN A 329 -2.25 5.08 16.61
N SER A 330 -1.99 6.34 16.99
CA SER A 330 -0.75 7.05 16.73
C SER A 330 -0.37 7.95 17.88
N ASN A 331 0.93 8.03 18.17
CA ASN A 331 1.50 8.96 19.13
C ASN A 331 1.58 10.41 18.59
N GLY A 332 1.14 10.65 17.35
CA GLY A 332 1.15 11.97 16.72
C GLY A 332 2.43 12.29 15.92
N SER A 333 3.42 11.38 15.89
CA SER A 333 4.65 11.56 15.10
C SER A 333 4.46 11.28 13.60
N GLY A 334 3.40 10.54 13.24
CA GLY A 334 3.19 10.02 11.89
C GLY A 334 3.97 8.76 11.55
N ASN A 335 4.93 8.33 12.37
CA ASN A 335 5.72 7.13 12.13
C ASN A 335 5.24 5.93 12.98
N LEU A 336 5.51 4.72 12.48
CA LEU A 336 5.51 3.49 13.28
C LEU A 336 6.97 3.14 13.58
N GLU A 337 7.40 3.34 14.82
CA GLU A 337 8.79 3.08 15.16
C GLU A 337 9.16 1.58 14.96
N PRO A 338 10.30 1.29 14.34
CA PRO A 338 10.75 -0.09 14.14
C PRO A 338 10.83 -0.87 15.46
N GLY A 339 9.88 -1.79 15.67
CA GLY A 339 9.84 -2.65 16.85
C GLY A 339 8.87 -2.21 17.95
N GLU A 340 8.22 -1.05 17.81
CA GLU A 340 7.16 -0.64 18.72
C GLU A 340 5.86 -1.37 18.38
N VAL A 341 5.62 -2.46 19.11
CA VAL A 341 4.32 -3.15 19.12
C VAL A 341 3.49 -2.55 20.26
N GLY A 342 2.95 -1.35 20.05
CA GLY A 342 2.32 -0.62 21.16
C GLY A 342 1.43 0.56 20.80
N ASP A 343 1.50 1.07 19.56
CA ASP A 343 0.79 2.30 19.20
C ASP A 343 -0.74 2.20 19.24
N TRP A 344 -1.28 0.97 19.24
CA TRP A 344 -2.69 0.70 19.55
C TRP A 344 -3.14 1.19 20.95
N LYS A 345 -2.20 1.49 21.85
CA LYS A 345 -2.49 2.10 23.15
C LYS A 345 -2.79 3.59 23.05
N ASN A 346 -2.50 4.21 21.91
CA ASN A 346 -2.76 5.63 21.68
C ASN A 346 -4.20 5.91 21.24
N SER A 347 -5.06 4.89 21.20
CA SER A 347 -6.48 5.02 20.88
C SER A 347 -7.15 6.17 21.66
N TRP A 348 -8.24 6.69 21.12
CA TRP A 348 -8.91 7.81 21.76
C TRP A 348 -9.65 7.34 23.01
N ASN A 349 -9.06 7.61 24.18
CA ASN A 349 -9.67 7.30 25.46
C ASN A 349 -10.54 8.46 25.93
N THR A 350 -11.86 8.38 25.71
CA THR A 350 -12.81 9.43 26.08
C THR A 350 -12.95 9.64 27.59
N ALA A 351 -12.50 8.66 28.38
CA ALA A 351 -12.49 8.73 29.84
C ALA A 351 -11.15 9.23 30.40
N ALA A 352 -10.21 9.65 29.54
CA ALA A 352 -8.93 10.18 29.98
C ALA A 352 -9.11 11.46 30.80
N ALA A 353 -8.28 11.59 31.83
CA ALA A 353 -8.21 12.75 32.71
C ALA A 353 -6.76 13.24 32.83
N ASP A 354 -6.60 14.52 33.10
CA ASP A 354 -5.29 15.11 33.36
C ASP A 354 -4.75 14.77 34.77
N GLU A 355 -3.61 15.33 35.13
CA GLU A 355 -2.98 15.10 36.45
C GLU A 355 -3.83 15.61 37.63
N GLN A 356 -4.79 16.50 37.37
CA GLN A 356 -5.71 17.05 38.37
C GLN A 356 -7.01 16.25 38.45
N GLY A 357 -7.20 15.26 37.55
CA GLY A 357 -8.41 14.45 37.46
C GLY A 357 -9.53 15.10 36.65
N GLU A 358 -9.25 16.22 35.97
CA GLU A 358 -10.22 16.85 35.07
C GLU A 358 -10.26 16.09 33.74
N SER A 359 -11.45 15.91 33.18
CA SER A 359 -11.60 15.16 31.94
C SER A 359 -10.93 15.89 30.77
N LEU A 360 -10.08 15.18 30.02
CA LEU A 360 -9.50 15.66 28.77
C LEU A 360 -10.53 15.68 27.64
N TYR A 361 -11.50 14.76 27.69
CA TYR A 361 -12.57 14.62 26.70
C TYR A 361 -13.95 14.59 27.40
N PRO A 362 -14.37 15.72 27.99
CA PRO A 362 -15.64 15.81 28.70
C PRO A 362 -16.85 15.56 27.78
N ASP A 363 -17.94 15.03 28.35
CA ASP A 363 -19.15 14.67 27.61
C ASP A 363 -19.67 15.82 26.72
N GLY A 364 -20.20 15.46 25.55
CA GLY A 364 -20.75 16.42 24.60
C GLY A 364 -20.48 16.07 23.14
N LEU A 365 -20.86 16.99 22.26
CA LEU A 365 -20.72 16.82 20.82
C LEU A 365 -19.33 17.26 20.35
N TYR A 366 -18.67 16.37 19.62
CA TYR A 366 -17.38 16.58 19.00
C TYR A 366 -17.51 16.62 17.48
N LEU A 367 -16.70 17.46 16.85
CA LEU A 367 -16.46 17.47 15.41
C LEU A 367 -15.04 16.96 15.18
N ILE A 368 -14.90 15.97 14.32
CA ILE A 368 -13.61 15.41 13.93
C ILE A 368 -13.42 15.74 12.46
N ARG A 369 -12.32 16.44 12.16
CA ARG A 369 -11.92 16.81 10.80
C ARG A 369 -10.68 16.02 10.43
N VAL A 370 -10.70 15.39 9.26
CA VAL A 370 -9.59 14.56 8.77
C VAL A 370 -9.07 15.17 7.48
N PHE A 371 -7.75 15.22 7.36
CA PHE A 371 -7.01 15.65 6.19
C PHE A 371 -6.21 14.46 5.67
N ALA A 372 -6.25 14.23 4.36
CA ALA A 372 -5.44 13.21 3.71
C ALA A 372 -4.70 13.81 2.51
N TRP A 373 -3.41 13.51 2.40
CA TRP A 373 -2.57 13.95 1.28
C TRP A 373 -2.10 12.76 0.46
N ASP A 374 -1.95 12.95 -0.85
CA ASP A 374 -1.24 12.02 -1.74
C ASP A 374 0.25 12.38 -1.85
N TYR A 375 0.99 11.66 -2.69
CA TYR A 375 2.40 11.91 -2.93
C TYR A 375 2.69 13.09 -3.87
N ALA A 376 1.71 13.55 -4.64
CA ALA A 376 1.79 14.78 -5.43
C ALA A 376 1.53 16.05 -4.60
N GLY A 377 1.00 15.89 -3.37
CA GLY A 377 0.69 16.96 -2.44
C GLY A 377 -0.74 17.49 -2.56
N ASN A 378 -1.62 16.83 -3.32
CA ASN A 378 -3.04 17.17 -3.29
C ASN A 378 -3.63 16.75 -1.94
N VAL A 379 -4.72 17.43 -1.53
CA VAL A 379 -5.32 17.24 -0.20
C VAL A 379 -6.83 17.16 -0.29
N SER A 380 -7.41 16.26 0.49
CA SER A 380 -8.84 16.21 0.77
C SER A 380 -9.11 16.39 2.26
N VAL A 381 -10.30 16.91 2.55
CA VAL A 381 -10.76 17.16 3.92
C VAL A 381 -12.19 16.63 4.06
N ALA A 382 -12.46 15.90 5.13
CA ALA A 382 -13.80 15.47 5.50
C ALA A 382 -14.04 15.65 7.00
N GLU A 383 -15.30 15.68 7.41
CA GLU A 383 -15.69 15.87 8.79
C GLU A 383 -16.78 14.89 9.20
N SER A 384 -16.78 14.49 10.48
CA SER A 384 -17.87 13.73 11.09
C SER A 384 -18.08 14.19 12.53
N THR A 385 -19.32 14.13 13.00
CA THR A 385 -19.66 14.43 14.40
C THR A 385 -19.85 13.16 15.21
N VAL A 386 -19.51 13.22 16.50
CA VAL A 386 -19.65 12.11 17.45
C VAL A 386 -20.05 12.65 18.82
N LEU A 387 -20.87 11.91 19.56
CA LEU A 387 -21.28 12.25 20.92
C LEU A 387 -20.45 11.43 21.91
N VAL A 388 -19.75 12.09 22.82
CA VAL A 388 -19.09 11.44 23.96
C VAL A 388 -20.06 11.41 25.13
N ASP A 389 -20.27 10.24 25.71
CA ASP A 389 -21.06 10.03 26.93
C ASP A 389 -20.38 8.98 27.82
N ASN A 390 -19.66 9.45 28.84
CA ASN A 390 -18.91 8.60 29.76
C ASN A 390 -19.74 8.05 30.93
N ASN A 391 -21.07 8.29 30.97
CA ASN A 391 -21.94 7.90 32.10
C ASN A 391 -22.57 6.50 31.98
#